data_AF-A0A6G3XT37-F1
#
_entry.id   AF-A0A6G3XT37-F1
#
_cell.length_a   1.000
_cell.length_b   1.000
_cell.length_c   1.000
_cell.angle_alpha   90.00
_cell.angle_beta   90.00
_cell.angle_gamma   90.00
#
_symmetry.space_group_name_H-M   'P 1'
#
loop_
_entity.id
_entity.type
_entity.pdbx_description
1 polymer ?
#
loop_
_entity_poly.entity_id
_entity_poly.type
_entity_poly.pdbx_seq_one_letter_code
_entity_poly.pdbx_strand_id
1 'polypeptide(L)'
;MGKQKRQAVLGVLITAALVLSFVAMMAAVVMVSLPVFAAAAAVSYLADLLLHTAESSTLDRLRDSRFGLTIRFLIRQFLLLALCGAIIDLDSFVIQMTAVGLLLLFTLQLVYGAMIKRVKSERAALPFTTRGLDLEALGIRRLPHPFLTSKHVRKMLHLDVPLVAGAIGTVATDDWQYVTFGGIATVWLAFLAVLVLLPGARNALILPTPDEALDELNWQLGQYRPQVALYFTFAAVSRDFMYQVNMWLESLEELDLRPIIVLRERATLRFLDATSVPVICVPKAEYLARVEMPELRVTLYPGNAGKNVHMLQRHEVKHVFIGHGDSDKLASSNRVSKVFDEIWVAGRAGRDRYERIKHAVTAHQIVEVGRPQLMPLRRWTGSVDNEIPTVIYAPTWEGWTDDACYTSVIPAGEHLIRTLLSYKE
;
A
#
# COMPACT_ATOMS: atom_id res chain seq x y z
N MET A 1 1.96 -16.57 24.93
CA MET A 1 1.58 -15.16 24.65
C MET A 1 1.95 -14.83 23.21
N GLY A 2 0.97 -14.57 22.34
CA GLY A 2 1.20 -14.45 20.88
C GLY A 2 2.13 -13.30 20.48
N LYS A 3 2.88 -13.49 19.39
CA LYS A 3 3.87 -12.54 18.84
C LYS A 3 3.31 -11.11 18.69
N GLN A 4 2.05 -10.99 18.24
CA GLN A 4 1.35 -9.71 18.10
C GLN A 4 1.07 -9.00 19.44
N LYS A 5 0.68 -9.72 20.50
CA LYS A 5 0.46 -9.11 21.83
C LYS A 5 1.77 -8.59 22.43
N ARG A 6 2.89 -9.30 22.21
CA ARG A 6 4.22 -8.84 22.64
C ARG A 6 4.66 -7.58 21.89
N GLN A 7 4.44 -7.52 20.58
CA GLN A 7 4.74 -6.33 19.76
C GLN A 7 3.88 -5.13 20.16
N ALA A 8 2.60 -5.34 20.49
CA ALA A 8 1.71 -4.29 20.96
C ALA A 8 2.15 -3.71 22.32
N VAL A 9 2.47 -4.57 23.30
CA VAL A 9 2.98 -4.13 24.62
C VAL A 9 4.31 -3.38 24.48
N LEU A 10 5.22 -3.90 23.66
CA LEU A 10 6.49 -3.24 23.39
C LEU A 10 6.27 -1.86 22.75
N GLY A 11 5.35 -1.75 21.79
CA GLY A 11 5.00 -0.47 21.16
C GLY A 11 4.45 0.56 22.16
N VAL A 12 3.64 0.13 23.14
CA VAL A 12 3.13 1.01 24.21
C VAL A 12 4.27 1.47 25.12
N LEU A 13 5.16 0.57 25.54
CA LEU A 13 6.29 0.92 26.39
C LEU A 13 7.24 1.92 25.71
N ILE A 14 7.58 1.71 24.43
CA ILE A 14 8.43 2.64 23.69
C ILE A 14 7.72 3.99 23.51
N THR A 15 6.40 4.00 23.29
CA THR A 15 5.61 5.25 23.20
C THR A 15 5.61 6.00 24.53
N ALA A 16 5.44 5.30 25.65
CA ALA A 16 5.49 5.91 26.97
C ALA A 16 6.88 6.49 27.27
N ALA A 17 7.94 5.74 26.98
CA ALA A 17 9.32 6.21 27.12
C ALA A 17 9.58 7.46 26.26
N LEU A 18 9.06 7.49 25.03
CA LEU A 18 9.15 8.65 24.16
C LEU A 18 8.45 9.87 24.76
N VAL A 19 7.18 9.75 25.18
CA VAL A 19 6.44 10.88 25.77
C VAL A 19 7.12 11.39 27.05
N LEU A 20 7.51 10.47 27.94
CA LEU A 20 8.24 10.81 29.16
C LEU A 20 9.57 11.50 28.87
N SER A 21 10.28 11.12 27.80
CA SER A 21 11.51 11.79 27.39
C SER A 21 11.28 13.27 27.02
N PHE A 22 10.18 13.60 26.33
CA PHE A 22 9.86 14.99 26.01
C PHE A 22 9.48 15.80 27.25
N VAL A 23 8.74 15.21 28.19
CA VAL A 23 8.42 15.84 29.47
C VAL A 23 9.70 16.08 30.28
N ALA A 24 10.62 15.11 30.31
CA ALA A 24 11.89 15.24 30.99
C ALA A 24 12.79 16.31 30.33
N MET A 25 12.80 16.41 29.00
CA MET A 25 13.51 17.49 28.29
C MET A 25 12.93 18.87 28.66
N MET A 26 11.61 19.00 28.73
CA MET A 26 10.96 20.26 29.13
C MET A 26 11.28 20.62 30.58
N ALA A 27 11.23 19.65 31.50
CA ALA A 27 11.64 19.86 32.88
C ALA A 27 13.13 20.24 32.98
N ALA A 28 13.99 19.64 32.16
CA ALA A 28 15.40 19.98 32.10
C ALA A 28 15.67 21.41 31.63
N VAL A 29 14.86 21.94 30.70
CA VAL A 29 14.92 23.37 30.31
C VAL A 29 14.57 24.26 31.49
N VAL A 30 13.47 23.97 32.21
CA VAL A 30 13.03 24.76 33.38
C VAL A 30 14.05 24.72 34.52
N MET A 31 14.65 23.54 34.76
CA MET A 31 15.67 23.34 35.78
C MET A 31 17.08 23.76 35.32
N VAL A 32 17.23 24.18 34.06
CA VAL A 32 18.52 24.57 33.46
C VAL A 32 19.57 23.44 33.62
N SER A 33 19.16 22.19 33.35
CA SER A 33 19.97 20.99 33.61
C SER A 33 20.40 20.29 32.32
N LEU A 34 21.65 20.51 31.91
CA LEU A 34 22.24 19.89 30.72
C LEU A 34 22.30 18.35 30.78
N PRO A 35 22.70 17.69 31.89
CA PRO A 35 22.81 16.23 31.93
C PRO A 35 21.44 15.55 31.79
N VAL A 36 20.41 16.09 32.44
CA VAL A 36 19.04 15.57 32.34
C VAL A 36 18.51 15.75 30.92
N PHE A 37 18.77 16.90 30.29
CA PHE A 37 18.40 17.14 28.90
C PHE A 37 19.08 16.16 27.94
N ALA A 38 20.40 15.98 28.06
CA ALA A 38 21.16 15.10 27.18
C ALA A 38 20.70 13.64 27.28
N ALA A 39 20.47 13.14 28.50
CA ALA A 39 19.94 11.80 28.72
C ALA A 39 18.53 11.64 28.14
N ALA A 40 17.64 12.61 28.38
CA ALA A 40 16.28 12.59 27.86
C ALA A 40 16.24 12.69 26.33
N ALA A 41 17.08 13.53 25.72
CA ALA A 41 17.22 13.64 24.28
C ALA A 41 17.70 12.32 23.65
N ALA A 42 18.69 11.66 24.25
CA ALA A 42 19.19 10.35 23.80
C ALA A 42 18.09 9.28 23.85
N VAL A 43 17.33 9.22 24.95
CA VAL A 43 16.16 8.33 25.06
C VAL A 43 15.12 8.66 24.00
N SER A 44 14.88 9.94 23.71
CA SER A 44 13.91 10.38 22.70
C SER A 44 14.29 9.89 21.29
N TYR A 45 15.56 10.03 20.89
CA TYR A 45 16.05 9.53 19.60
C TYR A 45 16.02 8.00 19.51
N LEU A 46 16.44 7.31 20.58
CA LEU A 46 16.43 5.85 20.62
C LEU A 46 15.00 5.30 20.55
N ALA A 47 14.08 5.90 21.30
CA ALA A 47 12.67 5.52 21.27
C ALA A 47 12.08 5.72 19.87
N ASP A 48 12.41 6.81 19.17
CA ASP A 48 11.98 7.04 17.79
C ASP A 48 12.52 5.99 16.80
N LEU A 49 13.78 5.59 16.94
CA LEU A 49 14.39 4.51 16.15
C LEU A 49 13.66 3.18 16.39
N LEU A 50 13.41 2.83 17.65
CA LEU A 50 12.79 1.57 18.06
C LEU A 50 11.30 1.48 17.68
N LEU A 51 10.55 2.58 17.83
CA LEU A 51 9.13 2.67 17.45
C LEU A 51 8.88 2.23 16.01
N HIS A 52 9.82 2.51 15.11
CA HIS A 52 9.71 2.16 13.70
C HIS A 52 10.08 0.71 13.37
N THR A 53 10.70 -0.02 14.30
CA THR A 53 11.02 -1.45 14.16
C THR A 53 9.94 -2.36 14.74
N ALA A 54 9.10 -1.83 15.63
CA ALA A 54 8.10 -2.61 16.36
C ALA A 54 6.78 -2.88 15.60
N GLU A 55 6.58 -2.31 14.39
CA GLU A 55 5.35 -2.43 13.59
C GLU A 55 4.04 -2.26 14.41
N SER A 56 4.07 -1.38 15.41
CA SER A 56 2.95 -1.23 16.34
C SER A 56 1.92 -0.22 15.85
N SER A 57 0.63 -0.53 16.03
CA SER A 57 -0.52 0.36 15.76
C SER A 57 -0.50 1.67 16.55
N THR A 58 0.42 1.80 17.51
CA THR A 58 0.65 3.03 18.28
C THR A 58 1.20 4.17 17.42
N LEU A 59 1.93 3.88 16.33
CA LEU A 59 2.44 4.90 15.41
C LEU A 59 1.32 5.66 14.70
N ASP A 60 0.25 4.98 14.30
CA ASP A 60 -0.91 5.62 13.67
C ASP A 60 -1.64 6.52 14.68
N ARG A 61 -1.79 6.06 15.92
CA ARG A 61 -2.39 6.87 16.99
C ARG A 61 -1.60 8.15 17.31
N LEU A 62 -0.26 8.08 17.32
CA LEU A 62 0.59 9.25 17.52
C LEU A 62 0.47 10.26 16.36
N ARG A 63 0.35 9.77 15.12
CA ARG A 63 0.12 10.63 13.96
C ARG A 63 -1.22 11.36 14.09
N ASP A 64 -2.26 10.66 14.52
CA ASP A 64 -3.62 11.22 14.64
C ASP A 64 -3.72 12.23 15.80
N SER A 65 -2.89 12.09 16.84
CA SER A 65 -2.83 13.01 17.99
C SER A 65 -1.92 14.23 17.79
N ARG A 66 -1.65 14.65 16.54
CA ARG A 66 -0.68 15.71 16.18
C ARG A 66 0.74 15.48 16.72
N PHE A 67 1.11 14.25 17.10
CA PHE A 67 2.44 13.90 17.57
C PHE A 67 3.19 13.06 16.52
N GLY A 68 3.05 13.48 15.26
CA GLY A 68 3.68 12.85 14.12
C GLY A 68 5.20 13.07 14.07
N LEU A 69 5.88 12.32 13.20
CA LEU A 69 7.34 12.32 13.09
C LEU A 69 7.95 13.73 12.98
N THR A 70 7.48 14.58 12.07
CA THR A 70 8.00 15.94 11.90
C THR A 70 7.85 16.82 13.14
N ILE A 71 6.70 16.72 13.82
CA ILE A 71 6.41 17.55 15.00
C ILE A 71 7.33 17.18 16.16
N ARG A 72 7.61 15.89 16.35
CA ARG A 72 8.55 15.42 17.38
C ARG A 72 9.94 16.01 17.20
N PHE A 73 10.43 16.07 15.95
CA PHE A 73 11.73 16.69 15.64
C PHE A 73 11.72 18.20 15.90
N LEU A 74 10.66 18.90 15.47
CA LEU A 74 10.52 20.33 15.76
C LEU A 74 10.53 20.59 17.27
N ILE A 75 9.80 19.82 18.07
CA ILE A 75 9.79 19.97 19.54
C ILE A 75 11.20 19.78 20.11
N ARG A 76 11.98 18.78 19.67
CA ARG A 76 13.37 18.59 20.13
C ARG A 76 14.24 19.81 19.83
N GLN A 77 14.11 20.34 18.62
CA GLN A 77 14.90 21.48 18.14
C GLN A 77 14.54 22.77 18.90
N PHE A 78 13.25 23.00 19.18
CA PHE A 78 12.81 24.13 20.02
C PHE A 78 13.28 23.98 21.47
N LEU A 79 13.18 22.77 22.05
CA LEU A 79 13.65 22.51 23.40
C LEU A 79 15.17 22.68 23.53
N LEU A 80 15.94 22.32 22.49
CA LEU A 80 17.39 22.57 22.44
C LEU A 80 17.69 24.06 22.46
N LEU A 81 17.06 24.85 21.59
CA LEU A 81 17.24 26.29 21.55
C LEU A 81 16.82 26.95 22.88
N ALA A 82 15.72 26.49 23.48
CA ALA A 82 15.26 26.96 24.78
C ALA A 82 16.26 26.66 25.91
N LEU A 83 16.86 25.47 25.92
CA LEU A 83 17.92 25.15 26.88
C LEU A 83 19.15 26.03 26.67
N CYS A 84 19.62 26.18 25.44
CA CYS A 84 20.77 27.01 25.13
C CYS A 84 20.54 28.47 25.56
N GLY A 85 19.35 29.03 25.32
CA GLY A 85 18.97 30.37 25.76
C GLY A 85 18.70 30.51 27.27
N ALA A 86 18.49 29.41 27.99
CA ALA A 86 18.37 29.42 29.45
C ALA A 86 19.74 29.34 30.15
N ILE A 87 20.75 28.76 29.49
CA ILE A 87 22.10 28.60 30.03
C ILE A 87 23.03 29.75 29.61
N ILE A 88 22.85 30.26 28.39
CA ILE A 88 23.73 31.25 27.76
C ILE A 88 22.88 32.43 27.25
N ASP A 89 23.46 33.63 27.21
CA ASP A 89 22.81 34.81 26.64
C ASP A 89 22.30 34.58 25.22
N LEU A 90 21.13 35.16 24.89
CA LEU A 90 20.46 35.04 23.58
C LEU A 90 21.34 35.54 22.41
N ASP A 91 22.24 36.49 22.67
CA ASP A 91 23.18 37.03 21.69
C ASP A 91 24.43 36.15 21.51
N SER A 92 24.50 35.01 22.20
CA SER A 92 25.61 34.09 22.09
C SER A 92 25.71 33.45 20.71
N PHE A 93 26.95 33.38 20.23
CA PHE A 93 27.35 32.66 19.03
C PHE A 93 26.74 31.24 18.96
N VAL A 94 26.61 30.55 20.09
CA VAL A 94 26.09 29.17 20.16
C VAL A 94 24.64 29.08 19.71
N ILE A 95 23.79 29.99 20.18
CA ILE A 95 22.35 30.00 19.84
C ILE A 95 22.17 30.38 18.37
N GLN A 96 22.91 31.39 17.90
CA GLN A 96 22.87 31.83 16.51
C GLN A 96 23.30 30.71 15.55
N MET A 97 24.44 30.04 15.82
CA MET A 97 24.94 28.94 14.99
C MET A 97 24.01 27.73 15.02
N THR A 98 23.42 27.42 16.18
CA THR A 98 22.43 26.35 16.30
C THR A 98 21.18 26.66 15.48
N ALA A 99 20.64 27.87 15.60
CA ALA A 99 19.47 28.30 14.84
C ALA A 99 19.73 28.30 13.32
N VAL A 100 20.87 28.85 12.87
CA VAL A 100 21.27 28.86 11.46
C VAL A 100 21.43 27.43 10.92
N GLY A 101 22.11 26.56 11.66
CA GLY A 101 22.29 25.15 11.27
C GLY A 101 20.96 24.40 11.13
N LEU A 102 20.03 24.61 12.07
CA LEU A 102 18.68 24.03 12.02
C LEU A 102 17.85 24.56 10.85
N LEU A 103 17.92 25.87 10.58
CA LEU A 103 17.22 26.49 9.44
C LEU A 103 17.74 25.97 8.10
N LEU A 104 19.07 25.89 7.94
CA LEU A 104 19.70 25.35 6.73
C LEU A 104 19.33 23.87 6.52
N LEU A 105 19.35 23.08 7.60
CA LEU A 105 18.89 21.69 7.56
C LEU A 105 17.43 21.63 7.09
N PHE A 106 16.55 22.43 7.68
CA PHE A 106 15.13 22.46 7.31
C PHE A 106 14.93 22.83 5.82
N THR A 107 15.65 23.82 5.31
CA THR A 107 15.62 24.17 3.88
C THR A 107 16.04 23.00 3.00
N LEU A 108 17.13 22.31 3.34
CA LEU A 108 17.60 21.14 2.58
C LEU A 108 16.61 19.96 2.65
N GLN A 109 15.97 19.76 3.80
CA GLN A 109 14.90 18.76 3.96
C GLN A 109 13.70 19.06 3.06
N LEU A 110 13.30 20.33 2.95
CA LEU A 110 12.23 20.76 2.04
C LEU A 110 12.60 20.51 0.58
N VAL A 111 13.82 20.86 0.16
CA VAL A 111 14.32 20.61 -1.20
C VAL A 111 14.30 19.11 -1.51
N TYR A 112 14.86 18.29 -0.61
CA TYR A 112 14.90 16.83 -0.76
C TYR A 112 13.49 16.22 -0.87
N GLY A 113 12.59 16.64 0.03
CA GLY A 113 11.20 16.20 0.03
C GLY A 113 10.43 16.63 -1.23
N ALA A 114 10.62 17.87 -1.68
CA ALA A 114 10.01 18.40 -2.88
C ALA A 114 10.46 17.64 -4.13
N MET A 115 11.76 17.31 -4.25
CA MET A 115 12.28 16.49 -5.35
C MET A 115 11.63 15.11 -5.40
N ILE A 116 11.56 14.40 -4.27
CA ILE A 116 10.92 13.08 -4.22
C ILE A 116 9.43 13.17 -4.54
N LYS A 117 8.75 14.17 -3.97
CA LYS A 117 7.32 14.40 -4.23
C LYS A 117 7.08 14.66 -5.71
N ARG A 118 7.89 15.50 -6.34
CA ARG A 118 7.83 15.79 -7.78
C ARG A 118 8.02 14.51 -8.60
N VAL A 119 9.10 13.76 -8.37
CA VAL A 119 9.36 12.49 -9.08
C VAL A 119 8.17 11.53 -8.96
N LYS A 120 7.63 11.35 -7.75
CA LYS A 120 6.47 10.46 -7.54
C LYS A 120 5.21 10.97 -8.22
N SER A 121 4.95 12.28 -8.18
CA SER A 121 3.77 12.89 -8.79
C SER A 121 3.79 12.75 -10.30
N GLU A 122 4.91 13.11 -10.94
CA GLU A 122 5.06 13.03 -12.40
C GLU A 122 4.99 11.58 -12.89
N ARG A 123 5.63 10.65 -12.16
CA ARG A 123 5.54 9.22 -12.46
C ARG A 123 4.12 8.68 -12.31
N ALA A 124 3.36 9.18 -11.34
CA ALA A 124 1.95 8.84 -11.18
C ALA A 124 1.05 9.52 -12.23
N ALA A 125 1.54 10.56 -12.92
CA ALA A 125 0.80 11.25 -13.98
C ALA A 125 0.85 10.53 -15.33
N LEU A 126 1.81 9.60 -15.52
CA LEU A 126 1.87 8.74 -16.71
C LEU A 126 0.50 8.09 -17.01
N PRO A 127 0.17 7.77 -18.28
CA PRO A 127 -1.17 7.27 -18.60
C PRO A 127 -1.43 5.86 -18.08
N PHE A 128 -0.40 5.00 -18.04
CA PHE A 128 -0.52 3.62 -17.60
C PHE A 128 0.73 3.13 -16.86
N THR A 129 0.62 1.95 -16.28
CA THR A 129 1.73 1.14 -15.76
C THR A 129 1.51 -0.30 -16.17
N THR A 130 2.55 -1.06 -16.47
CA THR A 130 2.42 -2.41 -17.02
C THR A 130 3.35 -3.42 -16.34
N ARG A 131 3.01 -4.71 -16.46
CA ARG A 131 3.90 -5.86 -16.25
C ARG A 131 3.83 -6.73 -17.51
N GLY A 132 4.98 -7.12 -18.05
CA GLY A 132 5.04 -7.99 -19.24
C GLY A 132 5.00 -7.27 -20.58
N LEU A 133 4.87 -5.93 -20.61
CA LEU A 133 5.09 -5.11 -21.81
C LEU A 133 6.40 -4.32 -21.68
N ASP A 134 7.02 -4.00 -22.81
CA ASP A 134 8.33 -3.34 -22.85
C ASP A 134 8.19 -1.84 -22.58
N LEU A 135 8.75 -1.37 -21.47
CA LEU A 135 8.78 0.06 -21.12
C LEU A 135 10.10 0.73 -21.52
N GLU A 136 11.10 -0.02 -21.99
CA GLU A 136 12.39 0.52 -22.41
C GLU A 136 12.25 1.34 -23.69
N ALA A 137 11.36 0.93 -24.60
CA ALA A 137 11.00 1.69 -25.81
C ALA A 137 10.55 3.13 -25.50
N LEU A 138 9.88 3.34 -24.36
CA LEU A 138 9.44 4.66 -23.89
C LEU A 138 10.56 5.51 -23.25
N GLY A 139 11.79 5.01 -23.20
CA GLY A 139 12.91 5.68 -22.57
C GLY A 139 12.72 5.93 -21.07
N ILE A 140 11.77 5.24 -20.43
CA ILE A 140 11.42 5.44 -19.02
C ILE A 140 12.57 4.94 -18.15
N ARG A 141 13.43 5.86 -17.69
CA ARG A 141 14.61 5.51 -16.89
C ARG A 141 14.23 5.03 -15.49
N ARG A 142 15.14 4.29 -14.85
CA ARG A 142 14.96 3.75 -13.48
C ARG A 142 14.84 4.87 -12.43
N LEU A 143 14.04 4.61 -11.40
CA LEU A 143 13.92 5.48 -10.23
C LEU A 143 15.23 5.57 -9.43
N PRO A 144 15.45 6.62 -8.62
CA PRO A 144 16.57 6.68 -7.71
C PRO A 144 16.56 5.48 -6.75
N HIS A 145 17.75 5.04 -6.31
CA HIS A 145 17.91 3.85 -5.49
C HIS A 145 16.95 3.85 -4.28
N PRO A 146 16.32 2.70 -3.93
CA PRO A 146 15.35 2.62 -2.83
C PRO A 146 15.88 3.16 -1.50
N PHE A 147 17.19 3.10 -1.26
CA PHE A 147 17.81 3.72 -0.08
C PHE A 147 17.54 5.22 0.02
N LEU A 148 17.52 5.97 -1.09
CA LEU A 148 17.30 7.42 -1.06
C LEU A 148 15.80 7.76 -0.94
N THR A 149 14.93 6.93 -1.50
CA THR A 149 13.50 7.24 -1.63
C THR A 149 12.64 6.64 -0.51
N SER A 150 13.03 5.48 0.02
CA SER A 150 12.32 4.79 1.10
C SER A 150 12.57 5.46 2.45
N LYS A 151 11.48 5.68 3.21
CA LYS A 151 11.51 6.28 4.56
C LYS A 151 12.34 7.57 4.61
N HIS A 152 12.35 8.35 3.52
CA HIS A 152 13.24 9.51 3.35
C HIS A 152 13.03 10.59 4.42
N VAL A 153 11.77 10.89 4.76
CA VAL A 153 11.43 11.87 5.82
C VAL A 153 12.15 11.51 7.12
N ARG A 154 12.15 10.22 7.49
CA ARG A 154 12.86 9.73 8.68
C ARG A 154 14.38 9.96 8.58
N LYS A 155 15.00 9.51 7.49
CA LYS A 155 16.46 9.61 7.32
C LYS A 155 16.94 11.06 7.34
N MET A 156 16.19 11.95 6.68
CA MET A 156 16.49 13.37 6.61
C MET A 156 16.30 14.09 7.95
N LEU A 157 15.26 13.73 8.72
CA LEU A 157 15.02 14.35 10.03
C LEU A 157 16.13 14.05 11.03
N HIS A 158 16.68 12.82 11.05
CA HIS A 158 17.74 12.42 11.99
C HIS A 158 19.13 13.03 11.67
N LEU A 159 19.26 13.83 10.63
CA LEU A 159 20.50 14.54 10.33
C LEU A 159 20.77 15.71 11.29
N ASP A 160 19.84 16.04 12.19
CA ASP A 160 20.03 17.03 13.26
C ASP A 160 20.87 16.53 14.44
N VAL A 161 21.07 15.22 14.58
CA VAL A 161 21.81 14.61 15.69
C VAL A 161 23.22 15.20 15.87
N PRO A 162 24.07 15.37 14.83
CA PRO A 162 25.39 15.98 14.98
C PRO A 162 25.31 17.41 15.54
N LEU A 163 24.37 18.22 15.08
CA LEU A 163 24.17 19.58 15.58
C LEU A 163 23.68 19.60 17.03
N VAL A 164 22.75 18.71 17.40
CA VAL A 164 22.27 18.57 18.79
C VAL A 164 23.42 18.16 19.72
N ALA A 165 24.23 17.18 19.31
CA ALA A 165 25.40 16.75 20.06
C ALA A 165 26.45 17.87 20.17
N GLY A 166 26.68 18.62 19.09
CA GLY A 166 27.59 19.76 19.07
C GLY A 166 27.16 20.89 19.99
N ALA A 167 25.86 21.22 20.01
CA ALA A 167 25.30 22.23 20.92
C ALA A 167 25.44 21.79 22.38
N ILE A 168 25.09 20.54 22.71
CA ILE A 168 25.27 19.99 24.07
C ILE A 168 26.75 20.00 24.48
N GLY A 169 27.65 19.56 23.58
CA GLY A 169 29.09 19.53 23.83
C GLY A 169 29.66 20.93 24.08
N THR A 170 29.20 21.93 23.33
CA THR A 170 29.59 23.33 23.52
C THR A 170 29.17 23.83 24.90
N VAL A 171 27.92 23.60 25.29
CA VAL A 171 27.43 24.02 26.62
C VAL A 171 28.16 23.29 27.76
N ALA A 172 28.57 22.03 27.55
CA ALA A 172 29.27 21.24 28.56
C ALA A 172 30.74 21.63 28.76
N THR A 173 31.40 22.10 27.69
CA THR A 173 32.86 22.31 27.66
C THR A 173 33.26 23.78 27.50
N ASP A 174 32.29 24.65 27.24
CA ASP A 174 32.47 26.05 26.85
C ASP A 174 33.32 26.25 25.58
N ASP A 175 33.38 25.22 24.72
CA ASP A 175 34.12 25.24 23.46
C ASP A 175 33.18 25.34 22.25
N TRP A 176 33.21 26.50 21.59
CA TRP A 176 32.40 26.83 20.42
C TRP A 176 32.65 25.93 19.20
N GLN A 177 33.77 25.19 19.18
CA GLN A 177 34.12 24.31 18.07
C GLN A 177 33.09 23.19 17.91
N TYR A 178 32.53 22.65 19.00
CA TYR A 178 31.59 21.54 18.94
C TYR A 178 30.30 21.88 18.18
N VAL A 179 29.67 23.03 18.45
CA VAL A 179 28.46 23.46 17.73
C VAL A 179 28.77 23.76 16.27
N THR A 180 29.94 24.31 15.99
CA THR A 180 30.37 24.64 14.63
C THR A 180 30.58 23.38 13.80
N PHE A 181 31.37 22.42 14.29
CA PHE A 181 31.58 21.15 13.60
C PHE A 181 30.30 20.30 13.51
N GLY A 182 29.47 20.31 14.56
CA GLY A 182 28.16 19.67 14.54
C GLY A 182 27.23 20.24 13.47
N GLY A 183 27.13 21.57 13.39
CA GLY A 183 26.33 22.27 12.37
C GLY A 183 26.84 22.04 10.95
N ILE A 184 28.16 22.14 10.76
CA ILE A 184 28.85 21.82 9.50
C ILE A 184 28.50 20.38 9.09
N ALA A 185 28.70 19.40 9.95
CA ALA A 185 28.42 18.00 9.64
C ALA A 185 26.95 17.77 9.27
N THR A 186 26.00 18.34 10.03
CA THR A 186 24.56 18.26 9.75
C THR A 186 24.21 18.83 8.38
N VAL A 187 24.67 20.05 8.06
CA VAL A 187 24.37 20.72 6.78
C VAL A 187 25.03 19.99 5.62
N TRP A 188 26.29 19.57 5.74
CA TRP A 188 27.01 18.84 4.69
C TRP A 188 26.37 17.49 4.38
N LEU A 189 25.94 16.73 5.39
CA LEU A 189 25.27 15.45 5.17
C LEU A 189 23.93 15.63 4.45
N ALA A 190 23.15 16.64 4.83
CA ALA A 190 21.89 16.95 4.17
C ALA A 190 22.10 17.43 2.72
N PHE A 191 23.11 18.27 2.50
CA PHE A 191 23.50 18.74 1.17
C PHE A 191 23.98 17.60 0.28
N LEU A 192 24.85 16.73 0.80
CA LEU A 192 25.32 15.54 0.09
C LEU A 192 24.16 14.61 -0.30
N ALA A 193 23.17 14.43 0.59
CA ALA A 193 21.99 13.64 0.26
C ALA A 193 21.21 14.23 -0.91
N VAL A 194 21.03 15.56 -0.96
CA VAL A 194 20.41 16.25 -2.10
C VAL A 194 21.25 16.06 -3.38
N LEU A 195 22.56 16.24 -3.30
CA LEU A 195 23.46 16.05 -4.45
C LEU A 195 23.41 14.63 -5.01
N VAL A 196 23.41 13.62 -4.14
CA VAL A 196 23.32 12.20 -4.55
C VAL A 196 21.95 11.88 -5.15
N LEU A 197 20.87 12.50 -4.65
CA LEU A 197 19.53 12.31 -5.21
C LEU A 197 19.37 12.99 -6.58
N LEU A 198 20.02 14.12 -6.82
CA LEU A 198 19.77 15.00 -7.95
C LEU A 198 19.89 14.33 -9.34
N PRO A 199 20.97 13.59 -9.68
CA PRO A 199 21.06 12.92 -10.96
C PRO A 199 19.95 11.88 -11.16
N GLY A 200 19.67 11.09 -10.12
CA GLY A 200 18.60 10.09 -10.16
C GLY A 200 17.22 10.73 -10.32
N ALA A 201 16.96 11.83 -9.62
CA ALA A 201 15.70 12.56 -9.71
C ALA A 201 15.52 13.21 -11.09
N ARG A 202 16.56 13.84 -11.65
CA ARG A 202 16.54 14.40 -13.01
C ARG A 202 16.25 13.32 -14.05
N ASN A 203 16.97 12.21 -13.99
CA ASN A 203 16.75 11.09 -14.91
C ASN A 203 15.36 10.50 -14.78
N ALA A 204 14.82 10.42 -13.56
CA ALA A 204 13.48 9.90 -13.32
C ALA A 204 12.36 10.81 -13.85
N LEU A 205 12.67 12.09 -14.12
CA LEU A 205 11.75 13.09 -14.68
C LEU A 205 11.82 13.19 -16.20
N ILE A 206 12.75 12.47 -16.85
CA ILE A 206 12.70 12.27 -18.30
C ILE A 206 11.59 11.25 -18.54
N LEU A 207 10.44 11.76 -18.98
CA LEU A 207 9.21 11.01 -19.19
C LEU A 207 8.65 11.34 -20.58
N PRO A 208 8.07 10.36 -21.28
CA PRO A 208 7.32 10.62 -22.50
C PRO A 208 6.07 11.45 -22.19
N THR A 209 5.57 12.13 -23.20
CA THR A 209 4.23 12.74 -23.14
C THR A 209 3.16 11.65 -23.03
N PRO A 210 1.95 11.97 -22.52
CA PRO A 210 0.85 11.00 -22.47
C PRO A 210 0.49 10.44 -23.86
N ASP A 211 0.65 11.23 -24.92
CA ASP A 211 0.36 10.81 -26.28
C ASP A 211 1.38 9.80 -26.78
N GLU A 212 2.68 10.12 -26.71
CA GLU A 212 3.76 9.18 -27.07
C GLU A 212 3.65 7.86 -26.27
N ALA A 213 3.32 7.96 -24.98
CA ALA A 213 3.14 6.78 -24.14
C ALA A 213 1.97 5.91 -24.62
N LEU A 214 0.84 6.51 -24.99
CA LEU A 214 -0.33 5.78 -25.47
C LEU A 214 -0.12 5.22 -26.87
N ASP A 215 0.57 5.94 -27.75
CA ASP A 215 0.89 5.49 -29.11
C ASP A 215 1.77 4.23 -29.07
N GLU A 216 2.80 4.22 -28.21
CA GLU A 216 3.65 3.04 -28.00
C GLU A 216 2.87 1.88 -27.37
N LEU A 217 2.01 2.16 -26.38
CA LEU A 217 1.14 1.12 -25.81
C LEU A 217 0.27 0.48 -26.89
N ASN A 218 -0.37 1.30 -27.72
CA ASN A 218 -1.23 0.84 -28.81
C ASN A 218 -0.44 0.07 -29.86
N TRP A 219 0.79 0.49 -30.17
CA TRP A 219 1.69 -0.25 -31.06
C TRP A 219 1.99 -1.65 -30.51
N GLN A 220 2.37 -1.77 -29.23
CA GLN A 220 2.65 -3.06 -28.60
C GLN A 220 1.40 -3.95 -28.51
N LEU A 221 0.23 -3.36 -28.19
CA LEU A 221 -1.03 -4.09 -28.20
C LEU A 221 -1.41 -4.55 -29.62
N GLY A 222 -1.09 -3.77 -30.64
CA GLY A 222 -1.25 -4.13 -32.05
C GLY A 222 -0.35 -5.30 -32.48
N GLN A 223 0.85 -5.42 -31.92
CA GLN A 223 1.72 -6.59 -32.13
C GLN A 223 1.22 -7.82 -31.37
N TYR A 224 0.84 -7.64 -30.11
CA TYR A 224 0.36 -8.72 -29.25
C TYR A 224 -1.00 -9.26 -29.71
N ARG A 225 -1.89 -8.40 -30.23
CA ARG A 225 -3.25 -8.75 -30.71
C ARG A 225 -4.08 -9.47 -29.63
N PRO A 226 -4.38 -8.81 -28.49
CA PRO A 226 -5.14 -9.43 -27.42
C PRO A 226 -6.56 -9.80 -27.89
N GLN A 227 -7.02 -11.01 -27.54
CA GLN A 227 -8.33 -11.54 -27.93
C GLN A 227 -9.30 -11.65 -26.76
N VAL A 228 -8.75 -11.79 -25.54
CA VAL A 228 -9.51 -11.89 -24.29
C VAL A 228 -8.93 -10.89 -23.30
N ALA A 229 -9.77 -10.10 -22.63
CA ALA A 229 -9.34 -9.21 -21.56
C ALA A 229 -9.97 -9.62 -20.24
N LEU A 230 -9.21 -9.74 -19.16
CA LEU A 230 -9.77 -9.70 -17.80
C LEU A 230 -9.72 -8.26 -17.31
N TYR A 231 -10.88 -7.65 -17.12
CA TYR A 231 -10.99 -6.26 -16.68
C TYR A 231 -11.36 -6.21 -15.20
N PHE A 232 -10.51 -5.57 -14.39
CA PHE A 232 -10.72 -5.47 -12.95
C PHE A 232 -10.57 -4.06 -12.41
N THR A 233 -11.49 -3.71 -11.52
CA THR A 233 -11.49 -2.48 -10.77
C THR A 233 -12.22 -2.66 -9.45
N PHE A 234 -11.78 -1.93 -8.43
CA PHE A 234 -12.44 -1.94 -7.13
C PHE A 234 -12.33 -0.58 -6.42
N ALA A 235 -13.30 -0.26 -5.57
CA ALA A 235 -13.37 1.04 -4.89
C ALA A 235 -12.29 1.22 -3.79
N ALA A 236 -11.92 0.12 -3.12
CA ALA A 236 -10.91 0.10 -2.06
C ALA A 236 -9.67 -0.72 -2.45
N VAL A 237 -8.48 -0.16 -2.28
CA VAL A 237 -7.25 -0.90 -2.56
C VAL A 237 -6.84 -1.70 -1.32
N SER A 238 -6.99 -3.02 -1.37
CA SER A 238 -6.42 -3.93 -0.37
C SER A 238 -5.87 -5.20 -1.04
N ARG A 239 -4.99 -5.92 -0.33
CA ARG A 239 -4.55 -7.26 -0.74
C ARG A 239 -5.74 -8.20 -0.85
N ASP A 240 -6.69 -8.05 0.06
CA ASP A 240 -7.85 -8.91 0.23
C ASP A 240 -8.85 -8.84 -0.93
N PHE A 241 -8.66 -7.97 -1.93
CA PHE A 241 -9.50 -7.96 -3.14
C PHE A 241 -8.80 -8.58 -4.36
N MET A 242 -7.48 -8.70 -4.35
CA MET A 242 -6.75 -9.18 -5.54
C MET A 242 -6.93 -10.68 -5.76
N TYR A 243 -7.38 -11.44 -4.76
CA TYR A 243 -7.76 -12.85 -4.94
C TYR A 243 -8.78 -13.05 -6.06
N GLN A 244 -9.65 -12.05 -6.30
CA GLN A 244 -10.66 -12.10 -7.36
C GLN A 244 -10.06 -12.15 -8.76
N VAL A 245 -8.83 -11.66 -8.93
CA VAL A 245 -8.08 -11.76 -10.19
C VAL A 245 -7.11 -12.94 -10.11
N ASN A 246 -6.36 -13.07 -9.01
CA ASN A 246 -5.33 -14.10 -8.85
C ASN A 246 -5.87 -15.52 -9.08
N MET A 247 -7.11 -15.80 -8.66
CA MET A 247 -7.72 -17.12 -8.86
C MET A 247 -7.95 -17.49 -10.33
N TRP A 248 -7.94 -16.52 -11.25
CA TRP A 248 -8.16 -16.73 -12.68
C TRP A 248 -6.87 -16.76 -13.48
N LEU A 249 -5.70 -16.50 -12.88
CA LEU A 249 -4.45 -16.37 -13.62
C LEU A 249 -4.10 -17.66 -14.37
N GLU A 250 -4.11 -18.81 -13.69
CA GLU A 250 -3.84 -20.11 -14.32
C GLU A 250 -4.82 -20.41 -15.46
N SER A 251 -6.13 -20.17 -15.26
CA SER A 251 -7.12 -20.33 -16.32
C SER A 251 -6.88 -19.42 -17.53
N LEU A 252 -6.34 -18.21 -17.32
CA LEU A 252 -6.00 -17.31 -18.43
C LEU A 252 -4.74 -17.79 -19.16
N GLU A 253 -3.75 -18.26 -18.42
CA GLU A 253 -2.47 -18.75 -18.96
C GLU A 253 -2.64 -20.02 -19.83
N GLU A 254 -3.63 -20.85 -19.52
CA GLU A 254 -3.96 -22.06 -20.28
C GLU A 254 -4.82 -21.80 -21.54
N LEU A 255 -5.24 -20.56 -21.80
CA LEU A 255 -6.02 -20.26 -23.00
C LEU A 255 -5.15 -20.39 -24.27
N ASP A 256 -5.69 -21.07 -25.29
CA ASP A 256 -5.14 -21.06 -26.67
C ASP A 256 -5.32 -19.69 -27.38
N LEU A 257 -5.73 -18.67 -26.64
CA LEU A 257 -5.94 -17.30 -27.09
C LEU A 257 -4.90 -16.39 -26.44
N ARG A 258 -4.91 -15.10 -26.83
CA ARG A 258 -4.01 -14.10 -26.25
C ARG A 258 -4.72 -13.27 -25.18
N PRO A 259 -4.65 -13.64 -23.89
CA PRO A 259 -5.27 -12.88 -22.81
C PRO A 259 -4.48 -11.61 -22.48
N ILE A 260 -5.15 -10.62 -21.91
CA ILE A 260 -4.55 -9.44 -21.27
C ILE A 260 -5.30 -9.09 -19.99
N ILE A 261 -4.61 -8.63 -18.96
CA ILE A 261 -5.23 -8.15 -17.72
C ILE A 261 -5.24 -6.62 -17.72
N VAL A 262 -6.43 -6.03 -17.56
CA VAL A 262 -6.63 -4.58 -17.51
C VAL A 262 -7.09 -4.16 -16.12
N LEU A 263 -6.22 -3.45 -15.39
CA LEU A 263 -6.48 -2.94 -14.05
C LEU A 263 -6.75 -1.43 -14.05
N ARG A 264 -7.51 -0.94 -13.07
CA ARG A 264 -7.82 0.50 -12.94
C ARG A 264 -7.12 1.20 -11.78
N GLU A 265 -6.48 0.46 -10.88
CA GLU A 265 -5.84 1.01 -9.69
C GLU A 265 -4.37 0.58 -9.60
N ARG A 266 -3.40 1.50 -9.80
CA ARG A 266 -1.96 1.14 -9.80
C ARG A 266 -1.50 0.41 -8.54
N ALA A 267 -2.10 0.78 -7.43
CA ALA A 267 -1.75 0.24 -6.13
C ALA A 267 -2.13 -1.24 -5.98
N THR A 268 -2.97 -1.78 -6.86
CA THR A 268 -3.34 -3.20 -6.86
C THR A 268 -2.31 -4.07 -7.55
N LEU A 269 -1.52 -3.54 -8.49
CA LEU A 269 -0.45 -4.29 -9.18
C LEU A 269 0.47 -5.02 -8.21
N ARG A 270 0.88 -4.40 -7.10
CA ARG A 270 1.78 -5.03 -6.12
C ARG A 270 1.21 -6.28 -5.44
N PHE A 271 -0.11 -6.49 -5.50
CA PHE A 271 -0.80 -7.64 -4.91
C PHE A 271 -1.16 -8.71 -5.95
N LEU A 272 -0.98 -8.41 -7.25
CA LEU A 272 -1.16 -9.37 -8.32
C LEU A 272 -0.01 -10.38 -8.27
N ASP A 273 -0.36 -11.66 -8.27
CA ASP A 273 0.61 -12.76 -8.26
C ASP A 273 1.42 -12.80 -9.57
N ALA A 274 2.46 -13.63 -9.61
CA ALA A 274 3.27 -13.80 -10.81
C ALA A 274 2.41 -14.42 -11.92
N THR A 275 2.51 -13.88 -13.13
CA THR A 275 1.79 -14.38 -14.30
C THR A 275 2.56 -14.10 -15.58
N SER A 276 2.40 -14.96 -16.59
CA SER A 276 2.92 -14.75 -17.94
C SER A 276 2.01 -13.85 -18.78
N VAL A 277 0.76 -13.63 -18.35
CA VAL A 277 -0.21 -12.79 -19.04
C VAL A 277 0.19 -11.31 -18.95
N PRO A 278 0.24 -10.56 -20.07
CA PRO A 278 0.50 -9.14 -20.04
C PRO A 278 -0.53 -8.38 -19.20
N VAL A 279 -0.06 -7.43 -18.39
CA VAL A 279 -0.91 -6.63 -17.49
C VAL A 279 -0.74 -5.16 -17.82
N ILE A 280 -1.84 -4.45 -18.04
CA ILE A 280 -1.86 -2.99 -18.13
C ILE A 280 -2.74 -2.42 -17.04
N CYS A 281 -2.29 -1.34 -16.40
CA CYS A 281 -3.09 -0.58 -15.46
C CYS A 281 -3.27 0.83 -15.97
N VAL A 282 -4.52 1.19 -16.29
CA VAL A 282 -4.90 2.47 -16.90
C VAL A 282 -5.89 3.19 -15.99
N PRO A 283 -5.43 4.07 -15.07
CA PRO A 283 -6.29 4.57 -14.00
C PRO A 283 -7.39 5.51 -14.47
N LYS A 284 -7.08 6.41 -15.41
CA LYS A 284 -8.02 7.42 -15.88
C LYS A 284 -8.88 6.89 -17.02
N ALA A 285 -10.15 7.29 -17.04
CA ALA A 285 -11.09 6.90 -18.10
C ALA A 285 -10.66 7.46 -19.46
N GLU A 286 -10.18 8.71 -19.49
CA GLU A 286 -9.73 9.40 -20.71
C GLU A 286 -8.61 8.64 -21.45
N TYR A 287 -7.68 8.02 -20.70
CA TYR A 287 -6.62 7.21 -21.30
C TYR A 287 -7.12 5.84 -21.73
N LEU A 288 -7.98 5.19 -20.93
CA LEU A 288 -8.55 3.89 -21.30
C LEU A 288 -9.38 3.95 -22.60
N ALA A 289 -10.08 5.07 -22.83
CA ALA A 289 -10.82 5.32 -24.06
C ALA A 289 -9.93 5.39 -25.31
N ARG A 290 -8.64 5.71 -25.13
CA ARG A 290 -7.62 5.78 -26.21
C ARG A 290 -6.81 4.49 -26.37
N VAL A 291 -7.00 3.50 -25.50
CA VAL A 291 -6.32 2.21 -25.63
C VAL A 291 -6.97 1.42 -26.75
N GLU A 292 -6.19 0.96 -27.72
CA GLU A 292 -6.68 0.24 -28.88
C GLU A 292 -6.41 -1.26 -28.76
N MET A 293 -7.46 -2.06 -28.94
CA MET A 293 -7.40 -3.52 -28.90
C MET A 293 -8.37 -4.06 -29.97
N PRO A 294 -8.07 -3.87 -31.27
CA PRO A 294 -9.01 -4.13 -32.36
C PRO A 294 -9.42 -5.61 -32.50
N GLU A 295 -8.62 -6.53 -31.97
CA GLU A 295 -8.90 -7.98 -32.03
C GLU A 295 -9.52 -8.54 -30.75
N LEU A 296 -9.84 -7.66 -29.80
CA LEU A 296 -10.48 -8.06 -28.57
C LEU A 296 -11.89 -8.57 -28.87
N ARG A 297 -12.19 -9.80 -28.45
CA ARG A 297 -13.49 -10.45 -28.70
C ARG A 297 -14.31 -10.58 -27.44
N VAL A 298 -13.65 -10.80 -26.31
CA VAL A 298 -14.30 -11.05 -25.02
C VAL A 298 -13.63 -10.27 -23.91
N THR A 299 -14.43 -9.63 -23.05
CA THR A 299 -13.96 -9.08 -21.78
C THR A 299 -14.62 -9.81 -20.61
N LEU A 300 -13.81 -10.34 -19.72
CA LEU A 300 -14.19 -11.07 -18.51
C LEU A 300 -14.17 -10.12 -17.29
N TYR A 301 -15.22 -10.19 -16.48
CA TYR A 301 -15.39 -9.36 -15.28
C TYR A 301 -15.53 -10.23 -14.02
N PRO A 302 -14.53 -10.23 -13.12
CA PRO A 302 -14.62 -10.99 -11.88
C PRO A 302 -15.42 -10.27 -10.78
N GLY A 303 -15.89 -9.05 -11.03
CA GLY A 303 -16.67 -8.27 -10.06
C GLY A 303 -17.53 -7.17 -10.69
N ASN A 304 -18.55 -6.74 -9.94
CA ASN A 304 -19.54 -5.74 -10.35
C ASN A 304 -19.21 -4.36 -9.80
N ALA A 305 -18.13 -3.75 -10.32
CA ALA A 305 -17.69 -2.43 -9.90
C ALA A 305 -18.15 -1.34 -10.88
N GLY A 306 -18.45 -0.13 -10.37
CA GLY A 306 -19.00 0.96 -11.19
C GLY A 306 -18.12 1.36 -12.38
N LYS A 307 -16.79 1.30 -12.24
CA LYS A 307 -15.85 1.59 -13.34
C LYS A 307 -15.87 0.56 -14.48
N ASN A 308 -16.62 -0.54 -14.38
CA ASN A 308 -16.86 -1.46 -15.50
C ASN A 308 -17.49 -0.75 -16.70
N VAL A 309 -18.28 0.31 -16.45
CA VAL A 309 -18.91 1.13 -17.49
C VAL A 309 -17.92 1.72 -18.50
N HIS A 310 -16.63 1.87 -18.16
CA HIS A 310 -15.63 2.36 -19.12
C HIS A 310 -15.22 1.31 -20.15
N MET A 311 -15.24 0.03 -19.79
CA MET A 311 -14.91 -1.06 -20.70
C MET A 311 -16.15 -1.56 -21.45
N LEU A 312 -17.32 -1.52 -20.81
CA LEU A 312 -18.63 -1.85 -21.41
C LEU A 312 -19.03 -0.92 -22.58
N GLN A 313 -18.28 0.15 -22.83
CA GLN A 313 -18.51 1.04 -23.99
C GLN A 313 -18.02 0.43 -25.32
N ARG A 314 -17.24 -0.66 -25.28
CA ARG A 314 -16.72 -1.33 -26.50
C ARG A 314 -17.76 -2.28 -27.09
N HIS A 315 -18.65 -1.72 -27.89
CA HIS A 315 -19.80 -2.42 -28.47
C HIS A 315 -19.48 -3.63 -29.35
N GLU A 316 -18.27 -3.74 -29.89
CA GLU A 316 -17.83 -4.88 -30.72
C GLU A 316 -17.36 -6.09 -29.88
N VAL A 317 -17.25 -5.93 -28.56
CA VAL A 317 -16.69 -6.92 -27.63
C VAL A 317 -17.83 -7.58 -26.86
N LYS A 318 -17.79 -8.90 -26.71
CA LYS A 318 -18.70 -9.62 -25.80
C LYS A 318 -18.25 -9.40 -24.35
N HIS A 319 -19.17 -8.96 -23.50
CA HIS A 319 -18.93 -8.69 -22.09
C HIS A 319 -19.49 -9.81 -21.22
N VAL A 320 -18.62 -10.46 -20.45
CA VAL A 320 -18.94 -11.68 -19.71
C VAL A 320 -18.64 -11.52 -18.23
N PHE A 321 -19.65 -11.71 -17.39
CA PHE A 321 -19.44 -11.78 -15.95
C PHE A 321 -19.01 -13.19 -15.55
N ILE A 322 -17.85 -13.30 -14.89
CA ILE A 322 -17.29 -14.57 -14.40
C ILE A 322 -17.25 -14.65 -12.88
N GLY A 323 -17.36 -13.49 -12.19
CA GLY A 323 -17.29 -13.43 -10.74
C GLY A 323 -15.96 -13.91 -10.15
N HIS A 324 -15.97 -14.19 -8.86
CA HIS A 324 -14.82 -14.69 -8.09
C HIS A 324 -15.24 -15.82 -7.14
N GLY A 325 -16.26 -16.55 -7.55
CA GLY A 325 -16.96 -17.53 -6.72
C GLY A 325 -18.46 -17.31 -6.74
N ASP A 326 -19.17 -18.42 -6.77
CA ASP A 326 -20.62 -18.49 -6.70
C ASP A 326 -21.06 -18.37 -5.24
N SER A 327 -21.89 -17.38 -4.91
CA SER A 327 -22.31 -17.09 -3.53
C SER A 327 -23.80 -16.74 -3.47
N ASP A 328 -24.47 -17.13 -2.38
CA ASP A 328 -25.89 -16.85 -2.14
C ASP A 328 -26.18 -15.42 -1.65
N LYS A 329 -25.12 -14.62 -1.44
CA LYS A 329 -25.23 -13.21 -1.07
C LYS A 329 -25.98 -12.43 -2.15
N LEU A 330 -26.89 -11.55 -1.74
CA LEU A 330 -27.64 -10.69 -2.66
C LEU A 330 -26.72 -9.88 -3.60
N ALA A 331 -25.52 -9.53 -3.14
CA ALA A 331 -24.52 -8.84 -3.95
C ALA A 331 -24.05 -9.66 -5.18
N SER A 332 -24.11 -11.00 -5.12
CA SER A 332 -23.63 -11.90 -6.18
C SER A 332 -24.61 -12.00 -7.37
N SER A 333 -25.92 -11.88 -7.14
CA SER A 333 -26.96 -11.98 -8.18
C SER A 333 -27.85 -10.74 -8.18
N ASN A 334 -27.26 -9.60 -8.57
CA ASN A 334 -27.93 -8.29 -8.52
C ASN A 334 -28.22 -7.72 -9.94
N ARG A 335 -29.04 -6.67 -10.02
CA ARG A 335 -29.51 -6.06 -11.28
C ARG A 335 -28.41 -5.51 -12.19
N VAL A 336 -27.21 -5.21 -11.67
CA VAL A 336 -26.05 -4.81 -12.50
C VAL A 336 -25.73 -5.88 -13.53
N SER A 337 -25.98 -7.16 -13.23
CA SER A 337 -25.69 -8.27 -14.14
C SER A 337 -26.40 -8.17 -15.50
N LYS A 338 -27.46 -7.35 -15.63
CA LYS A 338 -28.15 -7.07 -16.90
C LYS A 338 -27.22 -6.49 -17.97
N VAL A 339 -26.13 -5.83 -17.59
CA VAL A 339 -25.22 -5.15 -18.54
C VAL A 339 -24.30 -6.11 -19.29
N PHE A 340 -24.22 -7.37 -18.88
CA PHE A 340 -23.36 -8.36 -19.52
C PHE A 340 -24.14 -9.17 -20.55
N ASP A 341 -23.47 -9.51 -21.66
CA ASP A 341 -24.01 -10.39 -22.69
C ASP A 341 -24.16 -11.81 -22.14
N GLU A 342 -23.16 -12.27 -21.39
CA GLU A 342 -23.19 -13.58 -20.73
C GLU A 342 -22.74 -13.51 -19.26
N ILE A 343 -23.25 -14.45 -18.50
CA ILE A 343 -22.98 -14.66 -17.08
C ILE A 343 -22.57 -16.12 -16.93
N TRP A 344 -21.29 -16.33 -16.67
CA TRP A 344 -20.71 -17.65 -16.56
C TRP A 344 -20.74 -18.10 -15.10
N VAL A 345 -21.45 -19.20 -14.85
CA VAL A 345 -21.68 -19.74 -13.51
C VAL A 345 -21.09 -21.14 -13.37
N ALA A 346 -20.85 -21.56 -12.13
CA ALA A 346 -20.22 -22.85 -11.85
C ALA A 346 -21.11 -24.06 -12.18
N GLY A 347 -22.42 -23.85 -12.31
CA GLY A 347 -23.38 -24.89 -12.64
C GLY A 347 -24.80 -24.47 -12.25
N ARG A 348 -25.71 -25.45 -12.21
CA ARG A 348 -27.13 -25.24 -11.95
C ARG A 348 -27.46 -24.38 -10.73
N ALA A 349 -26.78 -24.58 -9.60
CA ALA A 349 -27.00 -23.77 -8.41
C ALA A 349 -26.70 -22.28 -8.65
N GLY A 350 -25.67 -21.96 -9.45
CA GLY A 350 -25.38 -20.60 -9.88
C GLY A 350 -26.45 -20.03 -10.79
N ARG A 351 -26.98 -20.83 -11.73
CA ARG A 351 -28.11 -20.46 -12.59
C ARG A 351 -29.36 -20.14 -11.78
N ASP A 352 -29.74 -21.03 -10.85
CA ASP A 352 -30.97 -20.92 -10.08
C ASP A 352 -31.01 -19.62 -9.23
N ARG A 353 -29.86 -19.05 -8.87
CA ARG A 353 -29.80 -17.75 -8.16
C ARG A 353 -30.33 -16.58 -9.00
N TYR A 354 -30.15 -16.62 -10.31
CA TYR A 354 -30.60 -15.56 -11.21
C TYR A 354 -32.12 -15.57 -11.44
N GLU A 355 -32.82 -16.65 -11.07
CA GLU A 355 -34.30 -16.69 -11.06
C GLU A 355 -34.90 -15.56 -10.20
N ARG A 356 -34.20 -15.15 -9.14
CA ARG A 356 -34.59 -14.04 -8.26
C ARG A 356 -34.67 -12.70 -9.00
N ILE A 357 -33.95 -12.57 -10.11
CA ILE A 357 -33.90 -11.37 -10.94
C ILE A 357 -34.20 -11.67 -12.41
N LYS A 358 -35.04 -12.68 -12.68
CA LYS A 358 -35.43 -13.07 -14.05
C LYS A 358 -36.08 -11.97 -14.89
N HIS A 359 -36.57 -10.91 -14.26
CA HIS A 359 -37.06 -9.70 -14.94
C HIS A 359 -35.93 -8.81 -15.48
N ALA A 360 -34.68 -9.04 -15.05
CA ALA A 360 -33.51 -8.27 -15.43
C ALA A 360 -32.47 -9.08 -16.21
N VAL A 361 -32.35 -10.38 -15.91
CA VAL A 361 -31.42 -11.33 -16.57
C VAL A 361 -32.24 -12.47 -17.14
N THR A 362 -31.99 -12.81 -18.40
CA THR A 362 -32.68 -13.89 -19.11
C THR A 362 -31.90 -15.20 -19.06
N ALA A 363 -32.58 -16.33 -19.18
CA ALA A 363 -31.96 -17.65 -19.04
C ALA A 363 -30.85 -17.93 -20.07
N HIS A 364 -30.93 -17.33 -21.27
CA HIS A 364 -29.92 -17.50 -22.32
C HIS A 364 -28.63 -16.73 -22.07
N GLN A 365 -28.66 -15.68 -21.23
CA GLN A 365 -27.45 -14.98 -20.80
C GLN A 365 -26.64 -15.83 -19.82
N ILE A 366 -27.24 -16.85 -19.18
CA ILE A 366 -26.57 -17.65 -18.16
C ILE A 366 -25.97 -18.90 -18.80
N VAL A 367 -24.65 -19.04 -18.69
CA VAL A 367 -23.89 -20.17 -19.23
C VAL A 367 -23.22 -20.93 -18.10
N GLU A 368 -23.47 -22.24 -18.01
CA GLU A 368 -22.84 -23.11 -17.01
C GLU A 368 -21.49 -23.59 -17.55
N VAL A 369 -20.39 -23.11 -16.96
CA VAL A 369 -19.02 -23.41 -17.43
C VAL A 369 -18.19 -24.19 -16.42
N GLY A 370 -18.74 -24.48 -15.24
CA GLY A 370 -17.98 -25.10 -14.16
C GLY A 370 -17.04 -24.10 -13.46
N ARG A 371 -16.01 -24.63 -12.80
CA ARG A 371 -14.97 -23.82 -12.14
C ARG A 371 -13.62 -24.14 -12.75
N PRO A 372 -13.18 -23.38 -13.78
CA PRO A 372 -11.89 -23.60 -14.42
C PRO A 372 -10.71 -23.59 -13.42
N GLN A 373 -10.82 -22.82 -12.33
CA GLN A 373 -9.78 -22.76 -11.27
C GLN A 373 -9.61 -24.08 -10.50
N LEU A 374 -10.56 -25.01 -10.62
CA LEU A 374 -10.51 -26.31 -9.96
C LEU A 374 -10.11 -27.43 -10.94
N MET A 375 -9.82 -27.12 -12.21
CA MET A 375 -9.43 -28.13 -13.20
C MET A 375 -8.23 -28.99 -12.78
N PRO A 376 -7.18 -28.44 -12.13
CA PRO A 376 -6.06 -29.26 -11.65
C PRO A 376 -6.44 -30.22 -10.51
N LEU A 377 -7.55 -29.96 -9.79
CA LEU A 377 -7.96 -30.78 -8.66
C LEU A 377 -8.52 -32.12 -9.14
N ARG A 378 -7.92 -33.21 -8.64
CA ARG A 378 -8.43 -34.56 -8.84
C ARG A 378 -9.23 -34.98 -7.62
N ARG A 379 -10.33 -35.69 -7.86
CA ARG A 379 -11.11 -36.33 -6.79
C ARG A 379 -10.20 -37.32 -6.06
N TRP A 380 -10.07 -37.15 -4.75
CA TRP A 380 -9.37 -38.12 -3.91
C TRP A 380 -10.16 -39.44 -3.86
N THR A 381 -9.47 -40.55 -4.09
CA THR A 381 -10.05 -41.92 -4.11
C THR A 381 -9.47 -42.84 -3.04
N GLY A 382 -8.52 -42.36 -2.23
CA GLY A 382 -7.93 -43.13 -1.13
C GLY A 382 -8.71 -43.00 0.19
N SER A 383 -8.23 -43.67 1.22
CA SER A 383 -8.67 -43.45 2.60
C SER A 383 -7.89 -42.30 3.23
N VAL A 384 -8.52 -41.57 4.15
CA VAL A 384 -7.83 -40.58 4.99
C VAL A 384 -7.11 -41.38 6.08
N ASP A 385 -5.79 -41.49 5.99
CA ASP A 385 -4.94 -42.25 6.93
C ASP A 385 -4.64 -41.41 8.18
N ASN A 386 -5.68 -41.02 8.90
CA ASN A 386 -5.56 -40.25 10.13
C ASN A 386 -6.34 -40.97 11.23
N GLU A 387 -5.64 -41.37 12.30
CA GLU A 387 -6.25 -42.03 13.46
C GLU A 387 -7.34 -41.16 14.11
N ILE A 388 -7.27 -39.83 13.95
CA ILE A 388 -8.24 -38.88 14.48
C ILE A 388 -9.02 -38.24 13.31
N PRO A 389 -10.36 -38.30 13.30
CA PRO A 389 -11.18 -37.62 12.31
C PRO A 389 -10.90 -36.11 12.28
N THR A 390 -10.57 -35.60 11.10
CA THR A 390 -10.34 -34.17 10.90
C THR A 390 -11.63 -33.50 10.42
N VAL A 391 -12.13 -32.53 11.18
CA VAL A 391 -13.33 -31.76 10.84
C VAL A 391 -12.95 -30.33 10.46
N ILE A 392 -13.39 -29.88 9.29
CA ILE A 392 -13.22 -28.49 8.84
C ILE A 392 -14.58 -27.78 8.94
N TYR A 393 -14.66 -26.81 9.83
CA TYR A 393 -15.80 -25.88 9.92
C TYR A 393 -15.37 -24.51 9.39
N ALA A 394 -15.95 -24.10 8.26
CA ALA A 394 -15.58 -22.87 7.54
C ALA A 394 -16.78 -21.91 7.38
N PRO A 395 -17.27 -21.32 8.49
CA PRO A 395 -18.39 -20.40 8.42
C PRO A 395 -18.00 -19.07 7.77
N THR A 396 -18.98 -18.38 7.16
CA THR A 396 -18.78 -16.99 6.75
C THR A 396 -18.82 -16.04 7.95
N TRP A 397 -18.28 -14.83 7.80
CA TRP A 397 -18.46 -13.72 8.74
C TRP A 397 -19.96 -13.44 8.99
N GLU A 398 -20.28 -12.95 10.19
CA GLU A 398 -21.63 -12.66 10.71
C GLU A 398 -22.38 -11.58 9.90
N GLY A 399 -21.65 -10.83 9.07
CA GLY A 399 -22.16 -9.74 8.25
C GLY A 399 -21.82 -8.37 8.82
N TRP A 400 -22.27 -7.32 8.13
CA TRP A 400 -22.12 -5.91 8.54
C TRP A 400 -23.48 -5.27 8.88
N THR A 401 -24.58 -5.94 8.52
CA THR A 401 -25.97 -5.51 8.69
C THR A 401 -26.77 -6.69 9.24
N ASP A 402 -27.81 -6.40 10.03
CA ASP A 402 -28.66 -7.43 10.64
C ASP A 402 -29.43 -8.27 9.61
N ASP A 403 -29.65 -7.73 8.40
CA ASP A 403 -30.46 -8.36 7.33
C ASP A 403 -29.74 -9.47 6.54
N ALA A 404 -28.44 -9.71 6.77
CA ALA A 404 -27.62 -10.58 5.91
C ALA A 404 -26.73 -11.56 6.70
N CYS A 405 -27.28 -12.19 7.74
CA CYS A 405 -26.62 -13.28 8.46
C CYS A 405 -26.57 -14.56 7.60
N TYR A 406 -25.58 -14.66 6.71
CA TYR A 406 -25.26 -15.92 5.99
C TYR A 406 -24.37 -16.86 6.81
N THR A 407 -24.05 -16.49 8.06
CA THR A 407 -23.19 -17.28 8.94
C THR A 407 -23.95 -18.40 9.64
N SER A 408 -23.27 -19.54 9.81
CA SER A 408 -23.73 -20.62 10.69
C SER A 408 -23.26 -20.45 12.14
N VAL A 409 -22.40 -19.47 12.44
CA VAL A 409 -21.80 -19.31 13.79
C VAL A 409 -22.89 -19.02 14.82
N ILE A 410 -23.72 -18.02 14.56
CA ILE A 410 -24.79 -17.59 15.47
C ILE A 410 -25.81 -18.71 15.72
N PRO A 411 -26.40 -19.36 14.69
CA PRO A 411 -27.43 -20.37 14.93
C PRO A 411 -26.90 -21.73 15.37
N ALA A 412 -25.66 -22.10 15.02
CA ALA A 412 -25.20 -23.49 15.15
C ALA A 412 -23.75 -23.66 15.62
N GLY A 413 -22.93 -22.60 15.68
CA GLY A 413 -21.50 -22.70 15.92
C GLY A 413 -21.17 -23.37 17.26
N GLU A 414 -21.71 -22.86 18.36
CA GLU A 414 -21.46 -23.43 19.70
C GLU A 414 -21.96 -24.87 19.81
N HIS A 415 -23.16 -25.14 19.31
CA HIS A 415 -23.75 -26.47 19.35
C HIS A 415 -22.90 -27.49 18.57
N LEU A 416 -22.41 -27.13 17.38
CA LEU A 416 -21.55 -27.98 16.57
C LEU A 416 -20.26 -28.35 17.31
N ILE A 417 -19.61 -27.38 17.96
CA ILE A 417 -18.39 -27.64 18.72
C ILE A 417 -18.67 -28.51 19.96
N ARG A 418 -19.75 -28.25 20.70
CA ARG A 418 -20.12 -29.09 21.85
C ARG A 418 -20.35 -30.54 21.44
N THR A 419 -21.05 -30.75 20.33
CA THR A 419 -21.32 -32.09 19.80
C THR A 419 -20.04 -32.81 19.43
N LEU A 420 -19.12 -32.14 18.72
CA LEU A 420 -17.81 -32.70 18.37
C LEU A 420 -16.98 -33.07 19.61
N LEU A 421 -16.97 -32.22 20.65
CA LEU A 421 -16.24 -32.49 21.90
C LEU A 421 -16.87 -33.62 22.73
N SER A 422 -18.18 -33.84 22.58
CA SER A 422 -18.90 -34.91 23.28
C SER A 422 -18.80 -36.26 22.57
N TYR A 423 -18.31 -36.29 21.33
CA TYR A 423 -18.14 -37.52 20.56
C TYR A 423 -17.09 -38.42 21.22
N LYS A 424 -17.53 -39.60 21.66
CA LYS A 424 -16.67 -40.70 22.11
C LYS A 424 -16.79 -41.80 21.05
N GLU A 425 -15.66 -42.31 20.59
CA GLU A 425 -15.58 -43.39 19.60
C GLU A 425 -16.39 -44.63 19.99
#